data_AF-A0A658NR27-F1
#
_entry.id   AF-A0A658NR27-F1
#
_cell.length_a   1.000
_cell.length_b   1.000
_cell.length_c   1.000
_cell.angle_alpha   90.00
_cell.angle_beta   90.00
_cell.angle_gamma   90.00
#
_symmetry.space_group_name_H-M   'P 1'
#
loop_
_entity.id
_entity.type
_entity.pdbx_description
1 polymer ?
#
loop_
_entity_poly.entity_id
_entity_poly.type
_entity_poly.pdbx_seq_one_letter_code
_entity_poly.pdbx_strand_id
1 'polypeptide(L)'
;MRRSLLNWCGCIAHPLERTEMCGIIGLFNVAGRTVAEQAVGEAMNAAIWHRGPDGGGVYRDEQAMLGMRRLAIIDVQGGQQP
;
A
#
# COMPACT_ATOMS: atom_id res chain seq x y z
N MET A 1 9.74 -25.66 28.85
CA MET A 1 10.29 -26.55 27.80
C MET A 1 9.19 -27.53 27.41
N ARG A 2 8.91 -27.63 26.10
CA ARG A 2 7.95 -28.50 25.38
C ARG A 2 6.51 -27.97 25.16
N ARG A 3 6.26 -27.75 23.86
CA ARG A 3 5.05 -27.38 23.11
C ARG A 3 4.06 -28.56 23.03
N SER A 4 2.78 -28.25 22.86
CA SER A 4 1.81 -28.97 22.01
C SER A 4 0.61 -28.02 21.80
N LEU A 5 0.57 -27.18 20.77
CA LEU A 5 0.03 -27.49 19.44
C LEU A 5 -1.16 -28.46 19.47
N LEU A 6 -2.37 -27.89 19.28
CA LEU A 6 -3.46 -28.33 18.40
C LEU A 6 -4.83 -28.12 19.07
N ASN A 7 -5.51 -27.04 18.67
CA ASN A 7 -6.89 -27.10 18.19
C ASN A 7 -7.12 -25.86 17.32
N TRP A 8 -6.45 -25.90 16.17
CA TRP A 8 -6.64 -25.01 15.05
C TRP A 8 -7.84 -25.53 14.25
N CYS A 9 -9.04 -25.17 14.70
CA CYS A 9 -10.27 -25.33 13.93
C CYS A 9 -11.21 -24.20 14.33
N GLY A 10 -11.04 -23.07 13.66
CA GLY A 10 -11.81 -21.86 13.87
C GLY A 10 -11.71 -21.04 12.62
N CYS A 11 -12.29 -21.53 11.52
CA CYS A 11 -12.72 -20.68 10.42
C CYS A 11 -13.80 -19.75 10.95
N ILE A 12 -13.41 -18.75 11.74
CA ILE A 12 -14.24 -17.59 12.00
C ILE A 12 -14.18 -16.83 10.69
N ALA A 13 -15.24 -16.92 9.90
CA ALA A 13 -15.46 -16.00 8.80
C ALA A 13 -15.53 -14.59 9.42
N HIS A 14 -14.37 -13.92 9.53
CA HIS A 14 -14.33 -12.50 9.83
C HIS A 14 -15.06 -11.83 8.67
N PRO A 15 -16.20 -11.16 8.90
CA PRO A 15 -16.85 -10.38 7.87
C PRO A 15 -15.82 -9.37 7.39
N LEU A 16 -15.34 -9.51 6.14
CA LEU A 16 -14.26 -8.75 5.50
C LEU A 16 -13.89 -7.51 6.31
N GLU A 17 -13.01 -7.67 7.31
CA GLU A 17 -12.63 -6.53 8.14
C GLU A 17 -12.05 -5.52 7.18
N ARG A 18 -12.66 -4.33 7.16
CA ARG A 18 -12.20 -3.21 6.37
C ARG A 18 -10.77 -2.97 6.83
N THR A 19 -9.80 -3.43 6.05
CA THR A 19 -8.40 -3.34 6.41
C THR A 19 -8.02 -1.87 6.31
N GLU A 20 -8.18 -1.17 7.43
CA GLU A 20 -7.77 0.21 7.65
C GLU A 20 -6.24 0.26 7.61
N MET A 21 -5.69 0.35 6.40
CA MET A 21 -4.26 0.23 6.15
C MET A 21 -3.86 1.18 5.04
N CYS A 22 -2.81 2.00 5.22
CA CYS A 22 -2.19 2.72 4.11
C CYS A 22 -1.83 1.75 2.95
N GLY A 23 -1.84 2.26 1.72
CA GLY A 23 -1.43 1.52 0.53
C GLY A 23 -0.17 2.11 -0.09
N ILE A 24 0.68 1.25 -0.66
CA ILE A 24 1.94 1.64 -1.31
C ILE A 24 2.04 0.89 -2.64
N ILE A 25 2.48 1.58 -3.69
CA ILE A 25 2.81 1.00 -4.99
C ILE A 25 4.22 1.41 -5.39
N GLY A 26 4.86 0.60 -6.24
CA GLY A 26 6.17 0.88 -6.79
C GLY A 26 6.32 0.29 -8.19
N LEU A 27 6.93 1.06 -9.08
CA LEU A 27 7.34 0.66 -10.42
C LEU A 27 8.81 1.02 -10.57
N PHE A 28 9.64 0.07 -10.99
CA PHE A 28 11.06 0.31 -11.23
C PHE A 28 11.53 -0.53 -12.41
N ASN A 29 12.54 -0.04 -13.13
CA ASN A 29 13.08 -0.74 -14.28
C ASN A 29 14.50 -1.25 -14.00
N VAL A 30 14.65 -2.57 -13.84
CA VAL A 30 15.93 -3.21 -13.54
C VAL A 30 16.91 -3.14 -14.73
N ALA A 31 16.39 -2.97 -15.95
CA ALA A 31 17.21 -2.92 -17.16
C ALA A 31 17.78 -1.52 -17.47
N GLY A 32 17.70 -0.57 -16.52
CA GLY A 32 18.26 0.78 -16.67
C GLY A 32 17.54 1.65 -17.71
N ARG A 33 16.33 1.28 -18.12
CA ARG A 33 15.51 2.12 -19.01
C ARG A 33 14.65 3.06 -18.17
N THR A 34 14.37 4.24 -18.70
CA THR A 34 13.48 5.20 -18.06
C THR A 34 12.13 4.55 -17.74
N VAL A 35 11.64 4.72 -16.51
CA VAL A 35 10.26 4.34 -16.16
C VAL A 35 9.31 5.24 -16.95
N ALA A 36 8.79 4.74 -18.07
CA ALA A 36 7.98 5.50 -19.03
C ALA A 36 6.47 5.46 -18.73
N GLU A 37 6.04 4.82 -17.65
CA GLU A 37 4.64 4.42 -17.48
C GLU A 37 3.95 5.17 -16.33
N GLN A 38 4.02 6.51 -16.36
CA GLN A 38 3.34 7.36 -15.36
C GLN A 38 1.86 6.99 -15.21
N ALA A 39 1.18 6.81 -16.34
CA ALA A 39 -0.23 6.44 -16.37
C ALA A 39 -0.50 5.10 -15.66
N VAL A 40 0.43 4.13 -15.76
CA VAL A 40 0.30 2.83 -15.08
C VAL A 40 0.47 3.01 -13.59
N GLY A 41 1.47 3.75 -13.13
CA GLY A 41 1.67 3.98 -11.70
C GLY A 41 0.55 4.80 -11.05
N GLU A 42 0.00 5.77 -11.78
CA GLU A 42 -1.18 6.54 -11.34
C GLU A 42 -2.41 5.63 -11.27
N ALA A 43 -2.62 4.77 -12.27
CA ALA A 43 -3.70 3.78 -12.26
C ALA A 43 -3.56 2.75 -11.12
N MET A 44 -2.34 2.28 -10.86
CA MET A 44 -2.05 1.40 -9.71
C MET A 44 -2.37 2.10 -8.40
N ASN A 45 -1.94 3.36 -8.23
CA ASN A 45 -2.23 4.15 -7.04
C ASN A 45 -3.75 4.42 -6.89
N ALA A 46 -4.47 4.63 -7.98
CA ALA A 46 -5.94 4.75 -8.00
C ALA A 46 -6.65 3.47 -7.58
N ALA A 47 -6.19 2.31 -8.05
CA ALA A 47 -6.80 1.01 -7.74
C ALA A 47 -6.81 0.68 -6.24
N ILE A 48 -5.81 1.18 -5.49
CA ILE A 48 -5.69 0.98 -4.04
C ILE A 48 -6.24 2.15 -3.21
N TRP A 49 -7.02 3.08 -3.78
CA TRP A 49 -7.57 4.24 -3.05
C TRP A 49 -8.32 3.86 -1.77
N HIS A 50 -9.07 2.76 -1.80
CA HIS A 50 -9.88 2.26 -0.67
C HIS A 50 -9.07 1.95 0.59
N ARG A 51 -7.75 1.79 0.48
CA ARG A 51 -6.82 1.56 1.59
C ARG A 51 -6.50 2.85 2.35
N GLY A 52 -6.39 3.96 1.64
CA GLY A 52 -6.01 5.26 2.21
C GLY A 52 -6.75 6.41 1.54
N PRO A 53 -8.02 6.66 1.93
CA PRO A 53 -8.85 7.70 1.35
C PRO A 53 -8.47 9.13 1.79
N ASP A 54 -7.68 9.28 2.87
CA ASP A 54 -7.39 10.58 3.49
C ASP A 54 -6.30 11.37 2.76
N GLY A 55 -5.52 10.70 1.91
CA GLY A 55 -4.51 11.37 1.12
C GLY A 55 -3.79 10.44 0.15
N GLY A 56 -3.01 11.02 -0.74
CA GLY A 56 -2.14 10.26 -1.62
C GLY A 56 -1.22 11.15 -2.41
N GLY A 57 -0.27 10.52 -3.07
CA GLY A 57 0.73 11.20 -3.87
C GLY A 57 1.61 10.20 -4.60
N VAL A 58 2.58 10.75 -5.32
CA VAL A 58 3.52 10.01 -6.14
C VAL A 58 4.87 10.70 -6.05
N TYR A 59 5.92 9.91 -5.85
CA TYR A 59 7.31 10.29 -6.12
C TYR A 59 7.76 9.62 -7.42
N ARG A 60 8.56 10.32 -8.22
CA ARG A 60 9.13 9.78 -9.46
C ARG A 60 10.49 10.35 -9.76
N ASP A 61 11.37 9.48 -10.26
CA ASP A 61 12.59 9.83 -10.94
C ASP A 61 12.77 8.99 -12.23
N GLU A 62 13.98 8.97 -12.79
CA GLU A 62 14.28 8.24 -14.02
C GLU A 62 14.17 6.71 -13.86
N GLN A 63 14.40 6.19 -12.66
CA GLN A 63 14.57 4.77 -12.38
C GLN A 63 13.37 4.15 -11.68
N ALA A 64 12.59 4.96 -10.95
CA ALA A 64 11.48 4.49 -10.15
C ALA A 64 10.31 5.48 -10.08
N MET A 65 9.14 4.93 -9.81
CA MET A 65 7.95 5.64 -9.40
C MET A 65 7.38 4.94 -8.16
N LEU A 66 7.15 5.71 -7.10
CA LEU A 66 6.52 5.27 -5.86
C LEU A 66 5.21 6.03 -5.69
N GLY A 67 4.17 5.36 -5.20
CA GLY A 67 2.90 6.00 -4.90
C GLY A 67 2.36 5.51 -3.57
N MET A 68 1.62 6.39 -2.90
CA MET A 68 1.03 6.08 -1.61
C MET A 68 -0.43 6.52 -1.52
N ARG A 69 -1.18 5.77 -0.71
CA ARG A 69 -2.52 6.06 -0.22
C ARG A 69 -2.50 6.08 1.29
N ARG A 70 -2.81 7.24 1.87
CA ARG A 70 -2.72 7.49 3.30
C ARG A 70 -4.05 7.27 3.97
N LEU A 71 -4.04 6.45 5.02
CA LEU A 71 -5.06 6.43 6.04
C LEU A 71 -4.49 7.14 7.28
N ALA A 72 -5.05 8.29 7.63
CA ALA A 72 -4.55 9.18 8.66
C ALA A 72 -5.02 8.73 10.05
N ILE A 73 -4.29 7.76 10.64
CA ILE A 73 -4.56 7.26 11.99
C ILE A 73 -3.73 8.02 13.05
N ILE A 74 -2.43 8.20 12.80
CA ILE A 74 -1.48 8.88 13.69
C ILE A 74 -0.97 10.14 12.99
N ASP A 75 -0.85 11.23 13.75
CA ASP A 75 -0.39 12.54 13.28
C ASP A 75 -1.14 12.99 12.02
N VAL A 76 -2.46 13.15 12.17
CA VAL A 76 -3.38 13.45 11.05
C VAL A 76 -2.93 14.68 10.25
N GLN A 77 -2.38 15.70 10.91
CA GLN A 77 -1.99 16.97 10.28
C GLN A 77 -0.56 16.96 9.71
N GLY A 78 0.41 16.34 10.40
CA GLY A 78 1.83 16.41 10.03
C GLY A 78 2.35 15.22 9.22
N GLY A 79 1.69 14.07 9.27
CA GLY A 79 2.19 12.81 8.70
C GLY A 79 1.97 12.64 7.20
N GLN A 80 1.96 13.72 6.42
CA GLN A 80 1.89 13.61 4.96
C GLN A 80 3.14 12.92 4.41
N GLN A 81 2.93 12.12 3.37
CA GLN A 81 3.93 11.28 2.74
C GLN A 81 4.31 11.85 1.35
N PRO A 82 5.47 11.45 0.80
CA PRO A 82 5.50 10.41 -0.25
C PRO A 82 5.51 8.97 0.28
#